data_AF-A0A2V9VCR8-F1
#
_entry.id   AF-A0A2V9VCR8-F1
#
_cell.length_a   1.000
_cell.length_b   1.000
_cell.length_c   1.000
_cell.angle_alpha   90.00
_cell.angle_beta   90.00
_cell.angle_gamma   90.00
#
_symmetry.space_group_name_H-M   'P 1'
#
loop_
_entity.id
_entity.type
_entity.pdbx_description
1 polymer ?
#
loop_
_entity_poly.entity_id
_entity_poly.type
_entity_poly.pdbx_seq_one_letter_code
_entity_poly.pdbx_strand_id
1 'polypeptide(L)'
;MDSSSLSRRSFVALSAMLPWAWMGRPSSSIPVGLELYSVREELKRDPEGTVRAVGKMGYQCVEFYAPYFERTDSQTKDMRKLLDDLGVRCYSTHNSIDYLSPQNLSRTRDLNRTLGAKYVVVASAEPKPGPDGWKWFADILNSAAELFESAGLKIGYHSHQPEF
;
A
#
# COMPACT_ATOMS: atom_id res chain seq x y z
N MET A 1 -36.48 -35.88 39.71
CA MET A 1 -36.02 -34.71 38.95
C MET A 1 -35.16 -33.90 39.90
N ASP A 2 -33.86 -34.16 39.90
CA ASP A 2 -32.91 -33.45 40.79
C ASP A 2 -32.59 -32.07 40.22
N SER A 3 -32.92 -31.03 40.99
CA SER A 3 -32.47 -29.67 40.73
C SER A 3 -30.99 -29.56 41.12
N SER A 4 -30.09 -29.52 40.15
CA SER A 4 -28.68 -29.24 40.35
C SER A 4 -28.50 -27.81 40.89
N SER A 5 -28.33 -27.67 42.21
CA SER A 5 -28.09 -26.39 42.86
C SER A 5 -26.68 -25.87 42.54
N LEU A 6 -26.59 -24.74 41.84
CA LEU A 6 -25.33 -24.05 41.59
C LEU A 6 -24.72 -23.56 42.92
N SER A 7 -23.51 -24.01 43.26
CA SER A 7 -22.83 -23.57 44.48
C SER A 7 -22.27 -22.15 44.33
N ARG A 8 -22.15 -21.40 45.44
CA ARG A 8 -21.52 -20.07 45.46
C ARG A 8 -20.10 -20.08 44.87
N ARG A 9 -19.36 -21.18 45.02
CA ARG A 9 -18.02 -21.35 44.45
C ARG A 9 -18.06 -21.54 42.93
N SER A 10 -19.06 -22.25 42.42
CA SER A 10 -19.31 -22.45 40.99
C SER A 10 -19.73 -21.14 40.31
N PHE A 11 -20.50 -20.29 41.00
CA PHE A 11 -20.91 -18.97 40.51
C PHE A 11 -19.73 -17.99 40.36
N VAL A 12 -18.82 -17.94 41.34
CA VAL A 12 -17.63 -17.06 41.27
C VAL A 12 -16.66 -17.52 40.18
N ALA A 13 -16.48 -18.83 39.99
CA ALA A 13 -15.65 -19.38 38.90
C ALA A 13 -16.19 -19.02 37.51
N LEU A 14 -17.52 -19.02 37.31
CA LEU A 14 -18.13 -18.56 36.05
C LEU A 14 -18.03 -17.04 35.84
N SER A 15 -18.00 -16.25 36.92
CA SER A 15 -17.94 -14.79 36.86
C SER A 15 -16.55 -14.26 36.45
N ALA A 16 -15.49 -15.02 36.71
CA ALA A 16 -14.11 -14.64 36.40
C ALA A 16 -13.74 -14.81 34.91
N MET A 17 -14.55 -15.51 34.11
CA MET A 17 -14.30 -15.74 32.67
C MET A 17 -15.01 -14.72 31.76
N LEU A 18 -15.91 -13.91 32.30
CA LEU A 18 -16.66 -12.89 31.55
C LEU A 18 -15.89 -11.61 31.16
N PRO A 19 -14.84 -11.13 31.88
CA PRO A 19 -14.16 -9.90 31.50
C PRO A 19 -13.42 -9.99 30.16
N TRP A 20 -13.10 -11.20 29.68
CA TRP A 20 -12.39 -11.40 28.41
C TRP A 20 -13.30 -11.53 27.20
N ALA A 21 -14.61 -11.73 27.39
CA ALA A 21 -15.57 -11.82 26.27
C ALA A 21 -16.03 -10.44 25.76
N TRP A 22 -15.68 -9.35 26.47
CA TRP A 22 -16.11 -7.97 26.18
C TRP A 22 -14.96 -6.98 25.99
N MET A 23 -13.73 -7.46 25.74
CA MET A 23 -12.80 -6.62 24.96
C MET A 23 -13.32 -6.64 23.53
N GLY A 24 -14.19 -5.66 23.21
CA GLY A 24 -14.55 -5.38 21.83
C GLY A 24 -13.27 -5.36 21.01
N ARG A 25 -13.23 -6.15 19.92
CA ARG A 25 -12.09 -6.11 19.01
C ARG A 25 -11.83 -4.64 18.71
N PRO A 26 -10.61 -4.11 18.94
CA PRO A 26 -10.33 -2.75 18.52
C PRO A 26 -10.75 -2.66 17.07
N SER A 27 -11.67 -1.74 16.76
CA SER A 27 -12.01 -1.43 15.38
C SER A 27 -10.67 -1.12 14.71
N SER A 28 -10.23 -2.00 13.81
CA SER A 28 -9.00 -1.75 13.07
C SER A 28 -9.23 -0.49 12.25
N SER A 29 -8.70 0.65 12.71
CA SER A 29 -8.82 1.91 11.99
C SER A 29 -8.19 1.72 10.61
N ILE A 30 -8.92 2.09 9.56
CA ILE A 30 -8.38 2.08 8.20
C ILE A 30 -7.21 3.09 8.17
N PRO A 31 -5.99 2.69 7.79
CA PRO A 31 -4.85 3.57 7.79
C PRO A 31 -5.05 4.75 6.84
N VAL A 32 -4.70 5.96 7.29
CA VAL A 32 -4.71 7.15 6.42
C VAL A 32 -3.37 7.25 5.70
N GLY A 33 -3.43 7.35 4.36
CA GLY A 33 -2.28 7.46 3.48
C GLY A 33 -2.13 8.83 2.82
N LEU A 34 -0.92 9.16 2.38
CA LEU A 34 -0.62 10.33 1.57
C LEU A 34 0.09 9.94 0.27
N GLU A 35 -0.44 10.39 -0.87
CA GLU A 35 0.33 10.40 -2.11
C GLU A 35 1.37 11.52 -2.04
N LEU A 36 2.65 11.13 -2.11
CA LEU A 36 3.78 12.03 -1.88
C LEU A 36 3.98 13.06 -3.00
N TYR A 37 3.25 12.95 -4.11
CA TYR A 37 3.18 14.03 -5.11
C TYR A 37 2.65 15.35 -4.50
N SER A 38 1.83 15.25 -3.44
CA SER A 38 1.30 16.40 -2.68
C SER A 38 2.40 17.24 -2.02
N VAL A 39 3.57 16.64 -1.73
CA VAL A 39 4.74 17.27 -1.09
C VAL A 39 6.00 17.11 -1.95
N ARG A 40 5.81 17.06 -3.27
CA ARG A 40 6.86 16.71 -4.25
C ARG A 40 8.08 17.63 -4.22
N GLU A 41 7.91 18.91 -3.93
CA GLU A 41 9.01 19.87 -3.90
C GLU A 41 9.93 19.60 -2.70
N GLU A 42 9.35 19.35 -1.53
CA GLU A 42 10.06 18.94 -0.33
C GLU A 42 10.71 17.57 -0.54
N LEU A 43 9.98 16.60 -1.11
CA LEU A 43 10.48 15.25 -1.35
C LEU A 43 11.67 15.26 -2.31
N LYS A 44 11.66 16.13 -3.33
CA LYS A 44 12.78 16.31 -4.26
C LYS A 44 14.02 16.89 -3.56
N ARG A 45 13.83 17.81 -2.61
CA ARG A 45 14.93 18.46 -1.87
C ARG A 45 15.54 17.55 -0.81
N ASP A 46 14.70 16.87 -0.03
CA ASP A 46 15.11 15.98 1.07
C ASP A 46 14.10 14.84 1.20
N PRO A 47 14.32 13.71 0.49
CA PRO A 47 13.39 12.60 0.49
C PRO A 47 13.14 12.01 1.89
N GLU A 48 14.20 11.84 2.68
CA GLU A 48 14.10 11.21 3.99
C GLU A 48 13.50 12.16 5.02
N GLY A 49 13.93 13.41 5.05
CA GLY A 49 13.36 14.41 5.94
C GLY A 49 11.87 14.63 5.68
N THR A 50 11.47 14.61 4.40
CA THR A 50 10.06 14.73 4.01
C THR A 50 9.24 13.53 4.49
N VAL A 51 9.72 12.29 4.30
CA VAL A 51 9.02 11.09 4.80
C VAL A 51 8.91 11.09 6.33
N ARG A 52 9.97 11.51 7.04
CA ARG A 52 9.92 11.68 8.51
C ARG A 52 8.87 12.73 8.92
N ALA A 53 8.79 13.84 8.20
CA ALA A 53 7.81 14.88 8.47
C ALA A 53 6.37 14.37 8.26
N VAL A 54 6.11 13.66 7.16
CA VAL A 54 4.82 13.03 6.85
C VAL A 54 4.42 12.04 7.96
N GLY A 55 5.33 11.18 8.40
CA GLY A 55 5.07 10.26 9.52
C GLY A 55 4.76 10.99 10.83
N LYS A 56 5.50 12.06 11.15
CA LYS A 56 5.23 12.91 12.34
C LYS A 56 3.88 13.61 12.30
N MET A 57 3.33 13.88 11.12
CA MET A 57 1.97 14.44 10.96
C MET A 57 0.87 13.41 11.25
N GLY A 58 1.21 12.12 11.38
CA GLY A 58 0.27 11.05 11.70
C GLY A 58 -0.19 10.21 10.51
N TYR A 59 0.34 10.45 9.31
CA TYR A 59 0.09 9.57 8.17
C TYR A 59 0.71 8.19 8.42
N GLN A 60 -0.07 7.15 8.20
CA GLN A 60 0.32 5.78 8.48
C GLN A 60 0.82 5.06 7.24
N CYS A 61 0.50 5.61 6.06
CA CYS A 61 0.87 5.05 4.77
C CYS A 61 1.30 6.13 3.78
N VAL A 62 2.11 5.75 2.80
CA VAL A 62 2.51 6.62 1.69
C VAL A 62 2.35 5.91 0.36
N GLU A 63 2.13 6.70 -0.67
CA GLU A 63 2.29 6.32 -2.07
C GLU A 63 3.41 7.18 -2.70
N PHE A 64 4.47 6.54 -3.18
CA PHE A 64 5.53 7.24 -3.91
C PHE A 64 5.10 7.48 -5.34
N TYR A 65 5.47 8.64 -5.92
CA TYR A 65 5.32 8.91 -7.34
C TYR A 65 6.65 8.70 -8.09
N ALA A 66 6.56 8.65 -9.43
CA ALA A 66 7.55 8.17 -10.39
C ALA A 66 9.06 8.32 -10.05
N PRO A 67 9.59 9.45 -9.52
CA PRO A 67 11.03 9.59 -9.24
C PRO A 67 11.63 8.57 -8.28
N TYR A 68 10.83 7.79 -7.55
CA TYR A 68 11.39 6.67 -6.78
C TYR A 68 12.09 5.62 -7.66
N PHE A 69 11.72 5.54 -8.95
CA PHE A 69 12.26 4.57 -9.90
C PHE A 69 13.76 4.78 -10.18
N GLU A 70 14.22 6.03 -10.09
CA GLU A 70 15.62 6.44 -10.26
C GLU A 70 16.52 6.01 -9.09
N ARG A 71 15.95 5.58 -7.95
CA ARG A 71 16.74 5.16 -6.79
C ARG A 71 17.53 3.90 -7.11
N THR A 72 18.73 3.82 -6.56
CA THR A 72 19.49 2.57 -6.52
C THR A 72 18.83 1.57 -5.55
N ASP A 73 19.23 0.30 -5.63
CA ASP A 73 18.75 -0.73 -4.70
C ASP A 73 19.10 -0.43 -3.25
N SER A 74 20.30 0.13 -3.00
CA SER A 74 20.70 0.55 -1.65
C SER A 74 19.78 1.65 -1.13
N GLN A 75 19.60 2.72 -1.91
CA GLN A 75 18.72 3.85 -1.53
C GLN A 75 17.28 3.39 -1.28
N THR A 76 16.81 2.38 -2.03
CA THR A 76 15.47 1.81 -1.84
C THR A 76 15.37 1.01 -0.55
N LYS A 77 16.40 0.23 -0.19
CA LYS A 77 16.49 -0.48 1.09
C LYS A 77 16.57 0.49 2.27
N ASP A 78 17.36 1.56 2.13
CA ASP A 78 17.48 2.60 3.17
C ASP A 78 16.13 3.31 3.39
N MET A 79 15.42 3.64 2.31
CA MET A 79 14.06 4.18 2.40
C MET A 79 13.08 3.19 3.02
N ARG A 80 13.15 1.90 2.69
CA ARG A 80 12.33 0.86 3.34
C ARG A 80 12.59 0.82 4.84
N LYS A 81 13.86 0.85 5.25
CA LYS A 81 14.22 0.85 6.66
C LYS A 81 13.67 2.07 7.38
N LEU A 82 13.76 3.26 6.76
CA LEU A 82 13.19 4.48 7.30
C LEU A 82 11.68 4.36 7.55
N LEU A 83 10.95 3.83 6.57
CA LEU A 83 9.52 3.59 6.68
C LEU A 83 9.19 2.65 7.86
N ASP A 84 9.94 1.55 8.00
CA ASP A 84 9.78 0.62 9.11
C ASP A 84 10.06 1.27 10.47
N ASP A 85 11.15 2.04 10.58
CA ASP A 85 11.53 2.75 11.81
C ASP A 85 10.46 3.78 12.23
N LEU A 86 9.74 4.36 11.27
CA LEU A 86 8.64 5.32 11.51
C LEU A 86 7.29 4.63 11.73
N GLY A 87 7.17 3.33 11.49
CA GLY A 87 5.89 2.63 11.47
C GLY A 87 4.98 3.05 10.31
N VAL A 88 5.54 3.65 9.25
CA VAL A 88 4.82 4.10 8.04
C VAL A 88 4.95 3.03 6.96
N ARG A 89 3.87 2.73 6.23
CA ARG A 89 3.88 1.71 5.17
C ARG A 89 3.84 2.33 3.78
N CYS A 90 4.70 1.87 2.87
CA CYS A 90 4.48 2.09 1.44
C CYS A 90 3.51 1.03 0.93
N TYR A 91 2.25 1.39 0.66
CA TYR A 91 1.29 0.43 0.11
C TYR A 91 1.20 0.46 -1.41
N SER A 92 1.53 1.60 -2.02
CA SER A 92 1.32 1.83 -3.44
C SER A 92 2.45 2.68 -4.02
N THR A 93 2.59 2.62 -5.34
CA THR A 93 3.38 3.56 -6.13
C THR A 93 2.57 4.04 -7.33
N HIS A 94 2.83 5.28 -7.73
CA HIS A 94 2.12 5.99 -8.79
C HIS A 94 3.08 6.27 -9.95
N ASN A 95 2.81 5.66 -11.10
CA ASN A 95 3.79 5.39 -12.15
C ASN A 95 3.31 5.85 -13.53
N SER A 96 4.26 6.20 -14.39
CA SER A 96 3.98 6.27 -15.83
C SER A 96 3.91 4.85 -16.43
N ILE A 97 3.19 4.71 -17.55
CA ILE A 97 3.00 3.43 -18.23
C ILE A 97 4.32 2.81 -18.71
N ASP A 98 5.34 3.62 -19.00
CA ASP A 98 6.65 3.15 -19.46
C ASP A 98 7.40 2.32 -18.42
N TYR A 99 7.04 2.42 -17.13
CA TYR A 99 7.61 1.59 -16.07
C TYR A 99 7.08 0.15 -16.11
N LEU A 100 6.02 -0.11 -16.89
CA LEU A 100 5.52 -1.45 -17.21
C LEU A 100 6.04 -1.97 -18.55
N SER A 101 6.92 -1.24 -19.23
CA SER A 101 7.57 -1.73 -20.45
C SER A 101 8.42 -2.99 -20.19
N PRO A 102 8.67 -3.83 -21.22
CA PRO A 102 9.54 -5.00 -21.07
C PRO A 102 10.92 -4.72 -20.50
N GLN A 103 11.46 -3.51 -20.73
CA GLN A 103 12.77 -3.10 -20.23
C GLN A 103 12.73 -2.74 -18.73
N ASN A 104 11.61 -2.17 -18.27
CA ASN A 104 11.49 -1.63 -16.92
C ASN A 104 10.75 -2.55 -15.94
N LEU A 105 9.93 -3.51 -16.39
CA LEU A 105 9.04 -4.25 -15.51
C LEU A 105 9.75 -4.95 -14.34
N SER A 106 10.93 -5.52 -14.59
CA SER A 106 11.70 -6.24 -13.57
C SER A 106 12.21 -5.27 -12.51
N ARG A 107 12.71 -4.10 -12.93
CA ARG A 107 13.11 -3.01 -12.05
C ARG A 107 11.92 -2.53 -11.21
N THR A 108 10.77 -2.31 -11.85
CA THR A 108 9.54 -1.88 -11.18
C THR A 108 9.11 -2.87 -10.11
N ARG A 109 9.09 -4.17 -10.42
CA ARG A 109 8.79 -5.25 -9.48
C ARG A 109 9.74 -5.20 -8.28
N ASP A 110 11.04 -5.17 -8.53
CA ASP A 110 12.05 -5.36 -7.47
C ASP A 110 12.11 -4.15 -6.53
N LEU A 111 11.97 -2.93 -7.05
CA LEU A 111 11.84 -1.72 -6.25
C LEU A 111 10.59 -1.75 -5.36
N ASN A 112 9.44 -2.08 -5.94
CA ASN A 112 8.18 -2.12 -5.20
C ASN A 112 8.18 -3.21 -4.11
N ARG A 113 8.75 -4.39 -4.40
CA ARG A 113 8.93 -5.43 -3.38
C ARG A 113 9.82 -4.96 -2.24
N THR A 114 10.92 -4.26 -2.55
CA THR A 114 11.84 -3.73 -1.55
C THR A 114 11.15 -2.70 -0.67
N LEU A 115 10.39 -1.76 -1.26
CA LEU A 115 9.59 -0.78 -0.53
C LEU A 115 8.47 -1.39 0.31
N GLY A 116 8.08 -2.65 0.03
CA GLY A 116 6.96 -3.32 0.69
C GLY A 116 5.60 -2.97 0.12
N ALA A 117 5.56 -2.40 -1.09
CA ALA A 117 4.34 -2.04 -1.79
C ALA A 117 3.46 -3.27 -2.07
N LYS A 118 2.17 -3.00 -2.28
CA LYS A 118 1.14 -3.96 -2.66
C LYS A 118 0.51 -3.62 -4.01
N TYR A 119 0.51 -2.34 -4.35
CA TYR A 119 -0.04 -1.83 -5.59
C TYR A 119 1.03 -1.10 -6.40
N VAL A 120 1.00 -1.32 -7.71
CA VAL A 120 1.76 -0.55 -8.70
C VAL A 120 0.73 0.05 -9.64
N VAL A 121 0.49 1.34 -9.49
CA VAL A 121 -0.61 2.04 -10.13
C VAL A 121 -0.07 2.86 -11.30
N VAL A 122 -0.67 2.72 -12.47
CA VAL A 122 -0.43 3.62 -13.60
C VAL A 122 -1.26 4.88 -13.40
N ALA A 123 -0.60 6.03 -13.42
CA ALA A 123 -1.14 7.32 -13.01
C ALA A 123 -2.03 7.99 -14.06
N SER A 124 -1.80 7.68 -15.32
CA SER A 124 -2.53 8.25 -16.44
C SER A 124 -2.35 7.39 -17.67
N ALA A 125 -3.35 7.38 -18.53
CA ALA A 125 -3.28 6.76 -19.85
C ALA A 125 -3.66 7.79 -20.91
N GLU A 126 -2.90 7.79 -22.00
CA GLU A 126 -3.23 8.54 -23.21
C GLU A 126 -3.46 7.56 -24.37
N PRO A 127 -4.46 6.66 -24.27
CA PRO A 127 -4.74 5.69 -25.32
C PRO A 127 -5.22 6.42 -26.58
N LYS A 128 -5.01 5.78 -27.74
CA LYS A 128 -5.61 6.25 -28.99
C LYS A 128 -7.14 6.34 -28.83
N PRO A 129 -7.81 7.33 -29.45
CA PRO A 129 -9.26 7.46 -29.36
C PRO A 129 -10.00 6.18 -29.76
N GLY A 130 -11.09 5.90 -29.06
CA GLY A 130 -11.95 4.74 -29.31
C GLY A 130 -11.60 3.49 -28.49
N PRO A 131 -12.40 2.43 -28.61
CA PRO A 131 -12.31 1.25 -27.75
C PRO A 131 -10.99 0.48 -27.91
N ASP A 132 -10.37 0.52 -29.08
CA ASP A 132 -9.15 -0.27 -29.31
C ASP A 132 -7.92 0.31 -28.59
N GLY A 133 -7.86 1.62 -28.37
CA GLY A 133 -6.81 2.22 -27.54
C GLY A 133 -6.93 1.77 -26.07
N TRP A 134 -8.15 1.69 -25.56
CA TRP A 134 -8.42 1.18 -24.20
C TRP A 134 -8.18 -0.32 -24.06
N LYS A 135 -8.48 -1.12 -25.10
CA LYS A 135 -8.12 -2.55 -25.11
C LYS A 135 -6.60 -2.74 -25.05
N TRP A 136 -5.85 -2.01 -25.87
CA TRP A 136 -4.39 -2.05 -25.84
C TRP A 136 -3.83 -1.68 -24.46
N PHE A 137 -4.41 -0.65 -23.82
CA PHE A 137 -4.02 -0.27 -22.48
C PHE A 137 -4.33 -1.37 -21.44
N ALA A 138 -5.51 -1.98 -21.51
CA ALA A 138 -5.88 -3.10 -20.65
C ALA A 138 -4.95 -4.31 -20.84
N ASP A 139 -4.54 -4.61 -22.07
CA ASP A 139 -3.60 -5.70 -22.36
C ASP A 139 -2.23 -5.47 -21.69
N ILE A 140 -1.75 -4.23 -21.63
CA ILE A 140 -0.52 -3.88 -20.90
C ILE A 140 -0.68 -4.15 -19.41
N LEU A 141 -1.79 -3.69 -18.81
CA LEU A 141 -2.03 -3.88 -17.38
C LEU A 141 -2.18 -5.36 -17.02
N ASN A 142 -2.91 -6.14 -17.83
CA ASN A 142 -3.08 -7.58 -17.64
C ASN A 142 -1.74 -8.32 -17.71
N SER A 143 -0.92 -8.01 -18.73
CA SER A 143 0.40 -8.64 -18.89
C SER A 143 1.31 -8.34 -17.69
N ALA A 144 1.28 -7.10 -17.19
CA ALA A 144 2.04 -6.73 -15.99
C ALA A 144 1.51 -7.43 -14.73
N ALA A 145 0.19 -7.60 -14.61
CA ALA A 145 -0.44 -8.24 -13.46
C ALA A 145 -0.04 -9.71 -13.32
N GLU A 146 -0.03 -10.48 -14.42
CA GLU A 146 0.41 -11.88 -14.42
C GLU A 146 1.86 -12.02 -13.91
N LEU A 147 2.74 -11.13 -14.35
CA LEU A 147 4.16 -11.15 -13.97
C LEU A 147 4.38 -10.76 -12.50
N PHE A 148 3.50 -9.92 -11.96
CA PHE A 148 3.64 -9.33 -10.63
C PHE A 148 2.90 -10.14 -9.55
N GLU A 149 2.00 -11.05 -9.94
CA GLU A 149 1.22 -11.88 -9.02
C GLU A 149 2.12 -12.71 -8.09
N SER A 150 3.14 -13.38 -8.65
CA SER A 150 4.10 -14.18 -7.86
C SER A 150 4.95 -13.33 -6.89
N ALA A 151 5.06 -12.03 -7.15
CA ALA A 151 5.73 -11.07 -6.27
C ALA A 151 4.81 -10.51 -5.17
N GLY A 152 3.52 -10.87 -5.18
CA GLY A 152 2.52 -10.34 -4.26
C GLY A 152 2.16 -8.87 -4.52
N LEU A 153 2.38 -8.40 -5.75
CA LEU A 153 2.04 -7.06 -6.22
C LEU A 153 0.80 -7.12 -7.11
N LYS A 154 -0.02 -6.07 -7.05
CA LYS A 154 -1.20 -5.88 -7.90
C LYS A 154 -1.01 -4.65 -8.78
N ILE A 155 -1.44 -4.75 -10.03
CA ILE A 155 -1.46 -3.62 -10.96
C ILE A 155 -2.79 -2.88 -10.80
N GLY A 156 -2.73 -1.54 -10.87
CA GLY A 156 -3.90 -0.67 -10.86
C GLY A 156 -3.79 0.46 -11.88
N TYR A 157 -4.89 1.16 -12.06
CA TYR A 157 -4.98 2.36 -12.88
C TYR A 157 -5.72 3.46 -12.11
N HIS A 158 -5.19 4.68 -12.12
CA HIS A 158 -5.81 5.86 -11.51
C HIS A 158 -6.49 6.70 -12.59
N SER A 159 -7.82 6.68 -12.61
CA SER A 159 -8.62 7.44 -13.57
C SER A 159 -8.57 8.95 -13.32
N HIS A 160 -8.58 9.74 -14.40
CA HIS A 160 -8.69 11.19 -14.41
C HIS A 160 -9.93 11.65 -15.21
N GLN A 161 -9.79 12.70 -16.03
CA GLN A 161 -10.85 13.22 -16.90
C GLN A 161 -11.01 12.47 -18.24
N PRO A 162 -9.94 12.07 -18.96
CA PRO A 162 -10.06 11.42 -20.28
C PRO A 162 -10.87 10.10 -20.33
N GLU A 163 -11.18 9.52 -19.17
CA GLU A 163 -11.89 8.26 -18.99
C GLU A 163 -13.42 8.37 -19.12
N PHE A 164 -13.98 9.58 -19.05
CA PHE A 164 -15.41 9.87 -18.96
C PHE A 164 -15.88 10.77 -20.11
#